data_AF-A0A2H3EE47-F1
#
_entry.id   AF-A0A2H3EE47-F1
#
_cell.length_a   1.000
_cell.length_b   1.000
_cell.length_c   1.000
_cell.angle_alpha   90.00
_cell.angle_beta   90.00
_cell.angle_gamma   90.00
#
_symmetry.space_group_name_H-M   'P 1'
#
loop_
_entity.id
_entity.type
_entity.pdbx_description
1 polymer ?
#
loop_
_entity_poly.entity_id
_entity_poly.type
_entity_poly.pdbx_seq_one_letter_code
_entity_poly.pdbx_strand_id
1 'polypeptide(L)'
;MKGLPTEYKVTDPNYPPCRYQYGFGVTYQWLINYARQYYLIEEPKSNDPEDVRTSLVVYSLVNTARHLRYLCRTRIRFACPISYDYDVVFALYSNHTQEDEELDKDHAEVVEMLSKELGQPEGPMWFEDAA
;
A
#
# COMPACT_ATOMS: atom_id res chain seq x y z
N MET A 1 -0.53 -17.58 3.59
CA MET A 1 -0.52 -16.43 4.51
C MET A 1 0.34 -16.76 5.72
N LYS A 2 1.46 -16.03 5.94
CA LYS A 2 2.05 -15.96 7.27
C LYS A 2 1.16 -15.01 8.08
N GLY A 3 0.38 -15.54 9.02
CA GLY A 3 -0.48 -14.72 9.86
C GLY A 3 0.33 -13.73 10.70
N LEU A 4 -0.30 -12.63 11.12
CA LEU A 4 0.31 -11.69 12.07
C LEU A 4 0.66 -12.45 13.37
N PRO A 5 1.92 -12.39 13.85
CA PRO A 5 2.29 -12.96 15.13
C PRO A 5 1.39 -12.44 16.27
N THR A 6 1.16 -13.27 17.29
CA THR A 6 0.13 -13.01 18.31
C THR A 6 0.48 -11.78 19.16
N GLU A 7 1.77 -11.55 19.36
CA GLU A 7 2.34 -10.39 20.05
C GLU A 7 2.04 -9.05 19.39
N TYR A 8 1.68 -9.04 18.10
CA TYR A 8 1.33 -7.82 17.36
C TYR A 8 -0.18 -7.65 17.18
N LYS A 9 -0.99 -8.57 17.72
CA LYS A 9 -2.44 -8.40 17.79
C LYS A 9 -2.79 -7.39 18.89
N VAL A 10 -3.67 -6.46 18.56
CA VAL A 10 -4.16 -5.48 19.53
C VAL A 10 -5.14 -6.18 20.47
N THR A 11 -4.66 -6.55 21.66
CA THR A 11 -5.46 -7.23 22.69
C THR A 11 -5.73 -6.35 23.91
N ASP A 12 -4.92 -5.30 24.13
CA ASP A 12 -5.12 -4.26 25.14
C ASP A 12 -4.97 -2.87 24.50
N PRO A 13 -6.03 -2.05 24.45
CA PRO A 13 -5.98 -0.69 23.91
C PRO A 13 -5.04 0.27 24.66
N ASN A 14 -4.68 -0.03 25.90
CA ASN A 14 -3.79 0.83 26.71
C ASN A 14 -2.31 0.57 26.45
N TYR A 15 -1.97 -0.58 25.85
CA TYR A 15 -0.61 -0.96 25.50
C TYR A 15 -0.57 -1.49 24.06
N PRO A 16 -0.88 -0.63 23.07
CA PRO A 16 -0.94 -1.03 21.68
C PRO A 16 0.44 -1.52 21.21
N PRO A 17 0.53 -2.66 20.52
CA PRO A 17 1.77 -3.10 19.88
C PRO A 17 2.18 -2.13 18.76
N CYS A 18 3.42 -2.26 18.28
CA CYS A 18 3.89 -1.58 17.09
C CYS A 18 2.90 -1.73 15.93
N ARG A 19 2.81 -0.69 15.10
CA ARG A 19 1.87 -0.69 13.97
C ARG A 19 2.46 -1.51 12.82
N TYR A 20 1.66 -2.43 12.32
CA TYR A 20 1.93 -3.20 11.12
C TYR A 20 0.84 -2.97 10.09
N GLN A 21 1.22 -2.89 8.83
CA GLN A 21 0.36 -2.67 7.68
C GLN A 21 0.26 -3.96 6.89
N TYR A 22 -0.96 -4.43 6.61
CA TYR A 22 -1.19 -5.55 5.72
C TYR A 22 -1.50 -5.04 4.32
N GLY A 23 -0.67 -5.40 3.34
CA GLY A 23 -0.83 -4.87 2.00
C GLY A 23 0.23 -5.32 1.02
N PHE A 24 0.37 -4.56 -0.06
CA PHE A 24 1.27 -4.84 -1.17
C PHE A 24 2.40 -3.83 -1.19
N GLY A 25 3.64 -4.31 -1.02
CA GLY A 25 4.84 -3.49 -1.07
C GLY A 25 5.23 -3.17 -2.52
N VAL A 26 5.51 -1.91 -2.82
CA VAL A 26 5.96 -1.46 -4.15
C VAL A 26 7.14 -0.50 -4.02
N THR A 27 7.94 -0.42 -5.09
CA THR A 27 9.01 0.58 -5.20
C THR A 27 8.51 1.85 -5.86
N TYR A 28 9.22 2.97 -5.68
CA TYR A 28 8.94 4.22 -6.39
C TYR A 28 9.04 4.05 -7.91
N GLN A 29 9.95 3.21 -8.39
CA GLN A 29 10.06 2.96 -9.83
C GLN A 29 8.82 2.24 -10.37
N TRP A 30 8.34 1.23 -9.65
CA TRP A 30 7.11 0.52 -10.01
C TRP A 30 5.91 1.48 -10.04
N LEU A 31 5.80 2.31 -9.00
CA LEU A 31 4.74 3.30 -8.83
C LEU A 31 4.68 4.31 -10.00
N ILE A 32 5.84 4.83 -10.42
CA ILE A 32 5.95 5.74 -11.56
C ILE A 32 5.56 5.03 -12.86
N ASN A 33 6.02 3.79 -13.06
CA ASN A 33 5.69 3.01 -14.25
C ASN A 33 4.19 2.73 -14.34
N TYR A 34 3.58 2.31 -13.24
CA TYR A 34 2.14 2.07 -13.15
C TYR A 34 1.35 3.34 -13.46
N ALA A 35 1.71 4.46 -12.81
CA ALA A 35 1.04 5.73 -13.03
C ALA A 35 1.15 6.20 -14.48
N ARG A 36 2.28 5.98 -15.16
CA ARG A 36 2.44 6.26 -16.59
C ARG A 36 1.60 5.35 -17.47
N GLN A 37 1.59 4.05 -17.20
CA GLN A 37 0.82 3.06 -17.95
C GLN A 37 -0.68 3.39 -17.96
N TYR A 38 -1.21 3.86 -16.84
CA TYR A 38 -2.61 4.23 -16.67
C TYR A 38 -2.90 5.72 -16.88
N TYR A 39 -1.92 6.50 -17.38
CA TYR A 39 -2.06 7.94 -17.62
C TYR A 39 -2.54 8.73 -16.39
N LEU A 40 -2.07 8.34 -15.20
CA LEU A 40 -2.46 8.92 -13.91
C LEU A 40 -1.63 10.15 -13.54
N ILE A 41 -0.59 10.47 -14.30
CA ILE A 41 0.31 11.61 -14.02
C ILE A 41 0.67 12.34 -15.32
N GLU A 42 0.95 13.63 -15.20
CA GLU A 42 1.59 14.42 -16.25
C GLU A 42 3.09 14.51 -15.99
N GLU A 43 3.88 14.69 -17.05
CA GLU A 43 5.32 14.91 -16.90
C GLU A 43 5.57 16.29 -16.29
N PRO A 44 6.37 16.40 -15.21
CA PRO A 44 6.66 17.68 -14.56
C PRO A 44 7.33 18.66 -15.53
N LYS A 45 7.01 19.95 -15.39
CA LYS A 45 7.59 21.04 -16.21
C LYS A 45 8.87 21.65 -15.62
N SER A 46 9.34 21.11 -14.50
CA SER A 46 10.53 21.60 -13.80
C SER A 46 11.81 21.15 -14.51
N ASN A 47 12.84 22.00 -14.48
CA ASN A 47 14.17 21.66 -14.98
C ASN A 47 15.08 21.11 -13.86
N ASP A 48 14.63 21.13 -12.60
CA ASP A 48 15.36 20.58 -11.47
C ASP A 48 15.09 19.07 -11.36
N PRO A 49 16.12 18.21 -11.52
CA PRO A 49 15.94 16.76 -11.44
C PRO A 49 15.36 16.26 -10.12
N GLU A 50 15.66 16.90 -8.99
CA GLU A 50 15.15 16.48 -7.67
C GLU A 50 13.67 16.81 -7.53
N ASP A 51 13.27 18.00 -7.98
CA ASP A 51 11.87 18.42 -8.01
C ASP A 51 11.04 17.56 -8.96
N VAL A 52 11.58 17.24 -10.15
CA VAL A 52 10.96 16.31 -11.10
C VAL A 52 10.73 14.95 -10.45
N ARG A 53 11.76 14.38 -9.81
CA ARG A 53 11.66 13.06 -9.17
C ARG A 53 10.65 13.07 -8.03
N THR A 54 10.73 14.08 -7.16
CA THR A 54 9.81 14.22 -6.01
C THR A 54 8.37 14.36 -6.48
N SER A 55 8.13 15.20 -7.48
CA SER A 55 6.82 15.38 -8.09
C SER A 55 6.29 14.07 -8.66
N LEU A 56 7.08 13.35 -9.47
CA LEU A 56 6.68 12.06 -10.03
C LEU A 56 6.27 11.08 -8.92
N VAL A 57 7.10 10.92 -7.88
CA VAL A 57 6.80 9.99 -6.78
C VAL A 57 5.49 10.38 -6.07
N VAL A 58 5.34 11.64 -5.67
CA VAL A 58 4.17 12.10 -4.91
C VAL A 58 2.88 11.97 -5.72
N TYR A 59 2.89 12.42 -6.98
CA TYR A 59 1.70 12.33 -7.83
C TYR A 59 1.36 10.88 -8.19
N SER A 60 2.37 10.06 -8.51
CA SER A 60 2.17 8.64 -8.75
C SER A 60 1.60 7.95 -7.52
N LEU A 61 2.02 8.32 -6.31
CA LEU A 61 1.55 7.71 -5.06
C LEU A 61 0.08 7.99 -4.83
N VAL A 62 -0.28 9.26 -4.85
CA VAL A 62 -1.64 9.72 -4.58
C VAL A 62 -2.61 9.20 -5.64
N ASN A 63 -2.24 9.28 -6.91
CA ASN A 63 -3.15 8.90 -7.99
C ASN A 63 -3.26 7.39 -8.16
N THR A 64 -2.17 6.63 -7.94
CA THR A 64 -2.26 5.15 -7.90
C THR A 64 -3.14 4.69 -6.74
N ALA A 65 -2.97 5.24 -5.53
CA ALA A 65 -3.84 4.91 -4.40
C ALA A 65 -5.32 5.17 -4.72
N ARG A 66 -5.64 6.31 -5.36
CA ARG A 66 -7.00 6.63 -5.79
C ARG A 66 -7.53 5.66 -6.84
N HIS A 67 -6.70 5.31 -7.81
CA HIS A 67 -7.08 4.39 -8.87
C HIS A 67 -7.37 2.98 -8.33
N LEU A 68 -6.50 2.45 -7.46
CA LEU A 68 -6.71 1.16 -6.81
C LEU A 68 -7.98 1.16 -5.94
N ARG A 69 -8.25 2.23 -5.18
CA ARG A 69 -9.50 2.38 -4.42
C ARG A 69 -10.73 2.30 -5.32
N TYR A 70 -10.65 2.93 -6.49
CA TYR A 70 -11.74 2.90 -7.47
C TYR A 70 -11.96 1.50 -8.04
N LEU A 71 -10.89 0.81 -8.43
CA LEU A 71 -10.95 -0.54 -8.98
C LEU A 71 -11.53 -1.53 -7.97
N CYS A 72 -11.01 -1.55 -6.75
CA CYS A 72 -11.37 -2.54 -5.75
C CYS A 72 -12.59 -2.14 -4.90
N ARG A 73 -13.12 -0.93 -5.08
CA ARG A 73 -14.24 -0.36 -4.29
C ARG A 73 -14.03 -0.46 -2.78
N THR A 74 -12.79 -0.44 -2.33
CA THR A 74 -12.40 -0.52 -0.93
C THR A 74 -11.45 0.61 -0.56
N ARG A 75 -11.26 0.81 0.75
CA ARG A 75 -10.24 1.73 1.27
C ARG A 75 -8.87 1.09 1.09
N ILE A 76 -7.99 1.80 0.37
CA ILE A 76 -6.58 1.45 0.23
C ILE A 76 -5.75 2.63 0.72
N ARG A 77 -4.98 2.44 1.78
CA ARG A 77 -4.06 3.45 2.29
C ARG A 77 -2.68 3.23 1.71
N PHE A 78 -1.83 4.24 1.76
CA PHE A 78 -0.41 4.03 1.57
C PHE A 78 0.31 4.27 2.90
N ALA A 79 1.38 3.52 3.14
CA ALA A 79 2.26 3.67 4.28
C ALA A 79 3.72 3.51 3.82
N CYS A 80 4.66 4.06 4.59
CA CYS A 80 6.09 3.88 4.36
C CYS A 80 6.58 2.74 5.27
N PRO A 81 6.88 1.55 4.72
CA PRO A 81 7.32 0.43 5.53
C PRO A 81 8.76 0.64 6.02
N ILE A 82 9.11 0.01 7.14
CA ILE A 82 10.51 -0.26 7.46
C ILE A 82 10.95 -1.45 6.59
N SER A 83 11.45 -1.16 5.39
CA SER A 83 11.88 -2.17 4.42
C SER A 83 13.03 -1.67 3.56
N TYR A 84 13.93 -2.57 3.17
CA TYR A 84 14.96 -2.30 2.15
C TYR A 84 14.46 -2.57 0.72
N ASP A 85 13.42 -3.40 0.58
CA ASP A 85 12.94 -3.87 -0.71
C ASP A 85 11.78 -3.05 -1.27
N TYR A 86 11.10 -2.30 -0.40
CA TYR A 86 9.87 -1.59 -0.74
C TYR A 86 9.87 -0.18 -0.17
N ASP A 87 9.47 0.78 -0.99
CA ASP A 87 9.40 2.20 -0.61
C ASP A 87 8.03 2.56 -0.02
N VAL A 88 6.98 1.84 -0.44
CA VAL A 88 5.58 2.11 -0.11
C VAL A 88 4.82 0.80 0.04
N VAL A 89 3.85 0.75 0.94
CA VAL A 89 2.85 -0.32 1.03
C VAL A 89 1.48 0.24 0.71
N PHE A 90 0.77 -0.34 -0.26
CA PHE A 90 -0.67 -0.15 -0.41
C PHE A 90 -1.40 -1.05 0.57
N ALA A 91 -1.77 -0.49 1.72
CA ALA A 91 -2.36 -1.20 2.85
C ALA A 91 -3.88 -1.32 2.74
N LEU A 92 -4.38 -2.54 2.97
CA LEU A 92 -5.80 -2.84 3.12
C LEU A 92 -6.27 -2.43 4.52
N TYR A 93 -5.49 -2.82 5.54
CA TYR A 93 -5.74 -2.50 6.94
C TYR A 93 -4.42 -2.59 7.72
N SER A 94 -4.47 -2.16 8.97
CA SER A 94 -3.38 -2.34 9.94
C SER A 94 -3.78 -3.35 11.01
N ASN A 95 -2.84 -3.81 11.82
CA ASN A 95 -3.17 -4.61 13.02
C ASN A 95 -4.10 -3.88 14.00
N HIS A 96 -4.16 -2.54 13.94
CA HIS A 96 -5.06 -1.69 14.73
C HIS A 96 -6.44 -1.47 14.10
N THR A 97 -6.62 -1.81 12.83
CA THR A 97 -7.88 -1.61 12.11
C THR A 97 -8.44 -2.88 11.49
N GLN A 98 -7.74 -4.00 11.62
CA GLN A 98 -8.11 -5.27 11.00
C GLN A 98 -9.54 -5.70 11.37
N GLU A 99 -9.92 -5.62 12.66
CA GLU A 99 -11.26 -6.03 13.11
C GLU A 99 -12.39 -5.25 12.42
N ASP A 100 -12.17 -3.97 12.12
CA ASP A 100 -13.17 -3.10 11.51
C ASP A 100 -13.12 -3.09 9.96
N GLU A 101 -11.95 -3.38 9.38
CA GLU A 101 -11.67 -3.14 7.95
C GLU A 101 -11.41 -4.41 7.15
N GLU A 102 -11.22 -5.56 7.81
CA GLU A 102 -11.08 -6.85 7.13
C GLU A 102 -12.42 -7.24 6.48
N LEU A 103 -12.40 -7.30 5.16
CA LEU A 103 -13.59 -7.57 4.35
C LEU A 103 -13.95 -9.06 4.35
N ASP A 104 -14.51 -9.64 5.41
CA ASP A 104 -14.76 -11.10 5.54
C ASP A 104 -15.07 -11.86 4.23
N LYS A 105 -16.12 -11.46 3.49
CA LYS A 105 -16.55 -12.16 2.27
C LYS A 105 -15.86 -11.69 1.00
N ASP A 106 -15.47 -10.42 0.95
CA ASP A 106 -14.93 -9.78 -0.26
C ASP A 106 -13.38 -9.71 -0.24
N HIS A 107 -12.74 -10.08 0.87
CA HIS A 107 -11.30 -9.94 1.09
C HIS A 107 -10.51 -10.75 0.06
N ALA A 108 -10.91 -12.00 -0.17
CA ALA A 108 -10.24 -12.87 -1.14
C ALA A 108 -10.34 -12.29 -2.56
N GLU A 109 -11.49 -11.72 -2.93
CA GLU A 109 -11.71 -11.10 -4.24
C GLU A 109 -10.88 -9.83 -4.41
N VAL A 110 -10.86 -8.95 -3.40
CA VAL A 110 -10.04 -7.73 -3.40
C VAL A 110 -8.56 -8.07 -3.47
N VAL A 111 -8.10 -9.05 -2.70
CA VAL A 111 -6.71 -9.54 -2.75
C VAL A 111 -6.37 -10.10 -4.11
N GLU A 112 -7.25 -10.92 -4.72
CA GLU A 112 -7.01 -11.46 -6.05
C GLU A 112 -6.94 -10.37 -7.12
N MET A 113 -7.84 -9.37 -7.06
CA MET A 113 -7.81 -8.22 -7.97
C MET A 113 -6.50 -7.44 -7.82
N LEU A 114 -6.08 -7.12 -6.60
CA LEU A 114 -4.84 -6.39 -6.36
C LEU A 114 -3.60 -7.19 -6.73
N SER A 115 -3.55 -8.49 -6.42
CA SER A 115 -2.44 -9.35 -6.85
C SER A 115 -2.26 -9.34 -8.37
N LYS A 116 -3.37 -9.39 -9.13
CA LYS A 116 -3.33 -9.30 -10.59
C LYS A 116 -2.91 -7.92 -11.07
N GLU A 117 -3.52 -6.88 -10.52
CA GLU A 117 -3.29 -5.49 -10.91
C GLU A 117 -1.86 -5.03 -10.62
N LEU A 118 -1.31 -5.44 -9.48
CA LEU A 118 0.04 -5.08 -9.03
C LEU A 118 1.12 -6.04 -9.56
N GLY A 119 0.72 -7.16 -10.17
CA GLY A 119 1.63 -8.20 -10.66
C GLY A 119 2.35 -8.96 -9.53
N GLN A 120 1.70 -9.10 -8.36
CA GLN A 120 2.24 -9.73 -7.16
C GLN A 120 1.41 -10.98 -6.80
N PRO A 121 1.68 -12.14 -7.45
CA PRO A 121 0.92 -13.37 -7.24
C PRO A 121 1.08 -13.96 -5.83
N GLU A 122 2.16 -13.62 -5.12
CA GLU A 122 2.40 -13.98 -3.71
C GLU A 122 1.37 -13.37 -2.75
N GLY A 123 0.70 -12.29 -3.16
CA GLY A 123 -0.33 -11.62 -2.37
C GLY A 123 0.23 -10.66 -1.31
N PRO A 124 -0.66 -10.10 -0.47
CA PRO A 124 -0.27 -9.13 0.54
C PRO A 124 0.47 -9.78 1.70
N MET A 125 1.30 -8.99 2.36
CA MET A 125 2.07 -9.36 3.54
C MET A 125 2.05 -8.25 4.60
N TRP A 126 2.54 -8.59 5.79
CA TRP A 126 2.66 -7.64 6.89
C TRP A 126 3.97 -6.89 6.83
N PHE A 127 3.91 -5.57 6.95
CA PHE A 127 5.04 -4.66 7.00
C PHE A 127 5.03 -3.85 8.28
N GLU A 128 6.18 -3.68 8.91
CA GLU A 128 6.31 -2.76 10.03
C GLU A 128 6.18 -1.32 9.53
N ASP A 129 5.33 -0.53 10.18
CA ASP A 129 5.12 0.88 9.85
C ASP A 129 6.26 1.71 10.44
N ALA A 130 6.82 2.64 9.66
CA ALA A 130 7.86 3.55 10.13
C ALA A 130 7.31 4.74 10.96
N ALA A 131 5.98 4.88 11.03
CA ALA A 131 5.26 6.01 11.64
C ALA A 131 4.92 5.84 13.13
#